data_AF-A0A2D8AB62-F1
#
_entry.id   AF-A0A2D8AB62-F1
#
_cell.length_a   1.000
_cell.length_b   1.000
_cell.length_c   1.000
_cell.angle_alpha   90.00
_cell.angle_beta   90.00
_cell.angle_gamma   90.00
#
_symmetry.space_group_name_H-M   'P 1'
#
loop_
_entity.id
_entity.type
_entity.pdbx_description
1 polymer ?
#
loop_
_entity_poly.entity_id
_entity_poly.type
_entity_poly.pdbx_seq_one_letter_code
_entity_poly.pdbx_strand_id
1 'polypeptide(L)' 'MAFELPPLPYAKDALEPHISAETLEFHHDKHHQTYVTKLNGLIEGTEFEGKSLEDII' A
#
# COMPACT_ATOMS: atom_id res chain seq x y z
N MET A 1 5.59 -12.05 9.15
CA MET A 1 6.08 -10.69 8.83
C MET A 1 4.90 -9.93 8.27
N ALA A 2 4.64 -8.70 8.73
CA ALA A 2 3.55 -7.89 8.20
C ALA A 2 3.97 -7.24 6.88
N PHE A 3 3.05 -7.11 5.93
CA PHE A 3 3.27 -6.30 4.73
C PHE A 3 3.40 -4.83 5.09
N GLU A 4 4.29 -4.12 4.40
CA GLU A 4 4.51 -2.69 4.56
C GLU A 4 4.15 -1.94 3.29
N LEU A 5 3.65 -0.71 3.42
CA LEU A 5 3.39 0.18 2.29
C LEU A 5 4.74 0.66 1.74
N PRO A 6 5.11 0.34 0.48
CA PRO A 6 6.35 0.84 -0.10
C PRO A 6 6.32 2.37 -0.17
N PRO A 7 7.42 3.07 0.12
CA PRO A 7 7.46 4.52 -0.03
C PRO A 7 7.31 4.90 -1.50
N LEU A 8 6.76 6.10 -1.75
CA LEU A 8 6.78 6.67 -3.10
C LEU A 8 8.24 6.81 -3.59
N PRO A 9 8.55 6.40 -4.83
CA PRO A 9 9.90 6.50 -5.37
C PRO A 9 10.26 7.93 -5.86
N TYR A 10 9.38 8.89 -5.62
CA TYR A 10 9.50 10.29 -6.02
C TYR A 10 8.77 11.21 -5.03
N ALA A 11 9.03 12.52 -5.12
CA ALA A 11 8.30 13.53 -4.35
C ALA A 11 6.82 13.60 -4.78
N LYS A 12 5.93 13.99 -3.87
CA LYS A 12 4.47 13.99 -4.11
C LYS A 12 4.02 14.92 -5.25
N ASP A 13 4.80 15.92 -5.59
CA ASP A 13 4.52 16.88 -6.68
C ASP A 13 5.23 16.51 -8.00
N ALA A 14 6.04 15.43 -8.02
CA ALA A 14 6.87 15.08 -9.18
C ALA A 14 6.08 14.69 -10.43
N LEU A 15 4.76 14.45 -10.30
CA LEU A 15 3.88 14.06 -11.40
C LEU A 15 2.96 15.18 -11.88
N GLU A 16 3.13 16.41 -11.38
CA GLU A 16 2.39 17.57 -11.87
C GLU A 16 2.76 17.93 -13.31
N PRO A 17 1.82 18.44 -14.13
CA PRO A 17 0.42 18.77 -13.80
C PRO A 17 -0.55 17.58 -13.99
N HIS A 18 -0.04 16.37 -14.25
CA HIS A 18 -0.88 15.22 -14.58
C HIS A 18 -1.52 14.56 -13.36
N ILE A 19 -0.80 14.54 -12.24
CA ILE A 19 -1.29 14.06 -10.94
C ILE A 19 -0.87 15.07 -9.88
N SER A 20 -1.83 15.59 -9.13
CA SER A 20 -1.56 16.53 -8.04
C SER A 20 -0.95 15.85 -6.82
N ALA A 21 -0.19 16.60 -6.03
CA ALA A 21 0.28 16.12 -4.72
C ALA A 21 -0.86 15.66 -3.81
N GLU A 22 -1.98 16.38 -3.78
CA GLU A 22 -3.19 15.98 -3.04
C GLU A 22 -3.70 14.60 -3.48
N THR A 23 -3.70 14.32 -4.79
CA THR A 23 -4.09 12.99 -5.29
C THR A 23 -3.21 11.90 -4.72
N LEU A 24 -1.88 12.11 -4.63
CA LEU A 24 -0.97 11.14 -4.04
C LEU A 24 -1.12 11.03 -2.51
N GLU A 25 -1.46 12.11 -1.80
CA GLU A 25 -1.78 12.05 -0.36
C GLU A 25 -2.99 11.16 -0.08
N PHE A 26 -4.06 11.28 -0.87
CA PHE A 26 -5.22 10.40 -0.69
C PHE A 26 -4.93 8.99 -1.23
N HIS A 27 -4.39 8.86 -2.43
CA HIS A 27 -4.23 7.58 -3.09
C HIS A 27 -3.17 6.70 -2.40
N HIS A 28 -1.97 7.21 -2.16
CA HIS A 28 -0.90 6.45 -1.53
C HIS A 28 -1.10 6.38 -0.01
N ASP A 29 -1.17 7.52 0.67
CA ASP A 29 -1.10 7.54 2.14
C ASP A 29 -2.41 7.09 2.82
N LYS A 30 -3.55 7.14 2.12
CA LYS A 30 -4.83 6.68 2.66
C LYS A 30 -5.32 5.38 2.00
N HIS A 31 -5.56 5.38 0.70
CA HIS A 31 -6.15 4.21 0.03
C HIS A 31 -5.20 3.01 0.03
N HIS A 32 -3.97 3.18 -0.46
CA HIS A 32 -2.99 2.08 -0.48
C HIS A 32 -2.62 1.62 0.94
N GLN A 33 -2.41 2.55 1.88
CA GLN A 33 -2.21 2.21 3.29
C GLN A 33 -3.38 1.40 3.86
N THR A 34 -4.63 1.74 3.52
CA THR A 34 -5.81 0.99 3.97
C THR A 34 -5.79 -0.44 3.44
N TYR A 35 -5.41 -0.65 2.18
CA TYR A 35 -5.29 -2.00 1.62
C TYR A 35 -4.24 -2.83 2.36
N VAL A 36 -3.06 -2.27 2.63
CA VAL A 36 -1.99 -2.95 3.40
C VAL A 36 -2.47 -3.29 4.82
N THR A 37 -3.09 -2.34 5.52
CA THR A 37 -3.62 -2.56 6.88
C THR A 37 -4.69 -3.65 6.88
N LYS A 38 -5.60 -3.65 5.89
CA LYS A 38 -6.66 -4.67 5.79
C LYS A 38 -6.11 -6.04 5.41
N LEU A 39 -5.16 -6.12 4.50
CA LEU A 39 -4.48 -7.38 4.16
C LEU A 39 -3.87 -8.01 5.41
N ASN A 40 -3.04 -7.25 6.15
CA ASN A 40 -2.39 -7.75 7.37
C ASN A 40 -3.41 -8.27 8.39
N GLY A 41 -4.50 -7.53 8.63
CA GLY A 41 -5.53 -7.96 9.58
C GLY A 41 -6.38 -9.15 9.11
N LEU A 42 -6.45 -9.43 7.81
CA LEU A 42 -7.21 -10.55 7.27
C LEU A 42 -6.41 -11.85 7.19
N ILE A 43 -5.08 -11.77 7.05
CA ILE A 43 -4.23 -12.96 6.90
C ILE A 43 -3.65 -13.48 8.21
N GLU A 44 -3.68 -12.69 9.28
CA GLU A 44 -3.18 -13.08 10.61
C GLU A 44 -3.86 -14.37 11.09
N GLY A 45 -3.07 -15.38 11.46
CA GLY A 45 -3.54 -16.69 11.91
C GLY A 45 -4.09 -17.61 10.81
N THR A 46 -4.00 -17.22 9.54
CA THR A 46 -4.47 -18.02 8.40
C THR A 46 -3.32 -18.77 7.70
N GLU A 47 -3.64 -19.65 6.75
CA GLU A 47 -2.62 -20.30 5.90
C GLU A 47 -1.82 -19.33 5.02
N PHE A 48 -2.32 -18.10 4.86
CA PHE A 48 -1.69 -17.02 4.12
C PHE A 48 -0.70 -16.21 4.97
N GLU A 49 -0.67 -16.42 6.29
CA GLU A 49 0.26 -15.70 7.16
C GLU A 49 1.71 -16.01 6.77
N GLY A 50 2.48 -14.96 6.50
CA GLY A 50 3.89 -15.09 6.12
C GLY A 50 4.15 -15.58 4.69
N LYS A 51 3.11 -15.76 3.87
CA LYS A 51 3.26 -15.98 2.43
C LYS A 51 3.71 -14.71 1.71
N SER A 52 4.27 -14.87 0.52
CA SER A 52 4.54 -13.71 -0.35
C SER A 52 3.23 -13.10 -0.83
N LEU A 53 3.25 -11.84 -1.28
CA LEU A 53 2.04 -11.21 -1.84
C LEU A 53 1.55 -11.97 -3.09
N GLU A 54 2.46 -12.47 -3.91
CA GLU A 54 2.14 -13.24 -5.11
C GLU A 54 1.45 -14.57 -4.78
N ASP A 55 1.84 -15.24 -3.69
CA ASP A 55 1.19 -16.49 -3.26
C ASP A 55 -0.22 -16.28 -2.68
N ILE A 56 -0.58 -15.05 -2.30
CA ILE A 56 -1.89 -14.70 -1.73
C ILE A 56 -2.91 -14.36 -2.85
N ILE A 57 -2.44 -13.93 -4.02
CA ILE A 57 -3.24 -13.50 -5.19
C ILE A 57 -3.65 -14.70 -6.03
#